data_AF-A0A9X2I0X3-F1
#
_entry.id   AF-A0A9X2I0X3-F1
#
_cell.length_a   1.000
_cell.length_b   1.000
_cell.length_c   1.000
_cell.angle_alpha   90.00
_cell.angle_beta   90.00
_cell.angle_gamma   90.00
#
_symmetry.space_group_name_H-M   'P 1'
#
loop_
_entity.id
_entity.type
_entity.pdbx_description
1 polymer ?
#
loop_
_entity_poly.entity_id
_entity_poly.type
_entity_poly.pdbx_seq_one_letter_code
_entity_poly.pdbx_strand_id
1 'polypeptide(L)'
;MDLQTLTYLLENPAEITAEQTREIEKILVKAPYFQALRAVRLKGLKEFQEFSYNSALKKTAAYTTDRSILFEFITSREFNQNQIAQQIKEQEVKVMDITVYEPEVVHGNASIDINEAIRMKQWESDRVMDPALFERVERPEDVASEKETKTASEDSLGIGKPLEFNNKEAHSFSEWLKLTSAQPIEREEKKYDESNESRLRKFELIEEFISKNPKIKPGETTRKGNLAEQSISSQESLMTETLAKVYLEQKNYKKAIQAYKILILKNPEKSGFFADQIRAIEKLQDTNNE
;
A
#
# COMPACT_ATOMS: atom_id res chain seq x y z
N MET A 1 -28.70 0.29 26.16
CA MET A 1 -28.47 -1.12 25.81
C MET A 1 -28.59 -2.01 27.04
N ASP A 2 -29.44 -3.01 26.95
CA ASP A 2 -29.60 -4.06 27.95
C ASP A 2 -28.54 -5.16 27.75
N LEU A 3 -28.21 -5.91 28.81
CA LEU A 3 -27.18 -6.95 28.77
C LEU A 3 -27.54 -8.06 27.77
N GLN A 4 -28.81 -8.46 27.72
CA GLN A 4 -29.26 -9.52 26.80
C GLN A 4 -29.10 -9.09 25.33
N THR A 5 -29.47 -7.84 25.02
CA THR A 5 -29.29 -7.28 23.67
C THR A 5 -27.82 -7.16 23.28
N LEU A 6 -26.94 -6.85 24.23
CA LEU A 6 -25.51 -6.80 23.99
C LEU A 6 -24.93 -8.19 23.70
N THR A 7 -25.31 -9.20 24.50
CA THR A 7 -24.85 -10.59 24.29
C THR A 7 -25.31 -11.12 22.95
N TYR A 8 -26.58 -10.90 22.60
CA TYR A 8 -27.13 -11.30 21.29
C TYR A 8 -26.34 -10.68 20.13
N LEU A 9 -25.98 -9.39 20.25
CA LEU A 9 -25.24 -8.69 19.21
C LEU A 9 -23.79 -9.17 19.07
N LEU A 10 -23.16 -9.61 20.17
CA LEU A 10 -21.83 -10.23 20.12
C LEU A 10 -21.85 -11.59 19.41
N GLU A 11 -22.94 -12.35 19.58
CA GLU A 11 -23.15 -13.62 18.88
C GLU A 11 -23.56 -13.42 17.41
N ASN A 12 -24.36 -12.39 17.12
CA ASN A 12 -24.84 -12.06 15.77
C ASN A 12 -24.45 -10.64 15.32
N PRO A 13 -23.16 -10.40 15.00
CA PRO A 13 -22.68 -9.06 14.61
C PRO A 13 -23.28 -8.50 13.32
N ALA A 14 -23.94 -9.33 12.51
CA ALA A 14 -24.51 -8.93 11.22
C ALA A 14 -25.85 -8.18 11.36
N GLU A 15 -26.56 -8.35 12.48
CA GLU A 15 -27.92 -7.80 12.68
C GLU A 15 -27.90 -6.43 13.40
N ILE A 16 -26.77 -5.74 13.37
CA ILE A 16 -26.62 -4.47 14.07
C ILE A 16 -27.49 -3.38 13.46
N THR A 17 -28.24 -2.66 14.31
CA THR A 17 -29.08 -1.52 13.90
C THR A 17 -28.36 -0.18 14.13
N ALA A 18 -28.71 0.86 13.36
CA ALA A 18 -28.13 2.20 13.49
C ALA A 18 -28.37 2.87 14.86
N GLU A 19 -29.44 2.48 15.57
CA GLU A 19 -29.65 2.94 16.95
C GLU A 19 -28.66 2.27 17.92
N GLN A 20 -28.44 0.96 17.73
CA GLN A 20 -27.52 0.19 18.55
C GLN A 20 -26.07 0.67 18.39
N THR A 21 -25.64 1.07 17.18
CA THR A 21 -24.29 1.64 16.97
C THR A 21 -24.06 2.90 17.82
N ARG A 22 -25.08 3.76 17.94
CA ARG A 22 -25.04 4.99 18.78
C ARG A 22 -25.06 4.67 20.27
N GLU A 23 -25.82 3.65 20.69
CA GLU A 23 -25.80 3.20 22.07
C GLU A 23 -24.43 2.63 22.46
N ILE A 24 -23.83 1.84 21.57
CA ILE A 24 -22.50 1.28 21.75
C ILE A 24 -21.45 2.38 21.92
N GLU A 25 -21.55 3.48 21.18
CA GLU A 25 -20.65 4.61 21.37
C GLU A 25 -20.68 5.15 22.80
N LYS A 26 -21.87 5.30 23.40
CA LYS A 26 -21.99 5.74 24.80
C LYS A 26 -21.32 4.76 25.77
N ILE A 27 -21.36 3.46 25.47
CA ILE A 27 -20.69 2.42 26.26
C ILE A 27 -19.17 2.51 26.08
N LEU A 28 -18.68 2.72 24.86
CA LEU A 28 -17.25 2.82 24.55
C LEU A 28 -16.59 4.05 25.18
N VAL A 29 -17.35 5.12 25.47
CA VAL A 29 -16.85 6.26 26.26
C VAL A 29 -16.54 5.81 27.70
N LYS A 30 -17.38 4.95 28.28
CA LYS A 30 -17.18 4.42 29.64
C LYS A 30 -16.15 3.29 29.69
N ALA A 31 -16.10 2.46 28.65
CA ALA A 31 -15.20 1.31 28.53
C ALA A 31 -14.38 1.39 27.23
N PRO A 32 -13.32 2.23 27.18
CA PRO A 32 -12.55 2.45 25.96
C PRO A 32 -11.80 1.21 25.47
N TYR A 33 -11.48 0.24 26.33
CA TYR A 33 -10.68 -0.92 25.94
C TYR A 33 -11.52 -2.13 25.51
N PHE A 34 -12.84 -1.98 25.36
CA PHE A 34 -13.70 -3.11 24.97
C PHE A 34 -13.57 -3.42 23.46
N GLN A 35 -12.60 -4.26 23.12
CA GLN A 35 -12.23 -4.60 21.73
C GLN A 35 -13.37 -5.18 20.90
N ALA A 36 -14.08 -6.20 21.41
CA ALA A 36 -15.15 -6.87 20.68
C ALA A 36 -16.27 -5.89 20.31
N LEU A 37 -16.65 -5.03 21.25
CA LEU A 37 -17.69 -4.04 21.03
C LEU A 37 -17.28 -2.95 20.02
N ARG A 38 -15.99 -2.59 19.98
CA ARG A 38 -15.44 -1.71 18.94
C ARG A 38 -15.51 -2.33 17.55
N ALA A 39 -15.21 -3.63 17.43
CA ALA A 39 -15.30 -4.34 16.16
C ALA A 39 -16.75 -4.41 15.67
N VAL A 40 -17.69 -4.77 16.55
CA VAL A 40 -19.13 -4.80 16.26
C VAL A 40 -19.65 -3.42 15.82
N ARG A 41 -19.31 -2.34 16.55
CA ARG A 41 -19.63 -0.97 16.13
C ARG A 41 -19.10 -0.68 14.73
N LEU A 42 -17.84 -1.02 14.48
CA LEU A 42 -17.17 -0.77 13.20
C LEU A 42 -17.86 -1.50 12.04
N LYS A 43 -18.34 -2.73 12.26
CA LYS A 43 -19.13 -3.49 11.28
C LYS A 43 -20.45 -2.78 10.96
N GLY A 44 -21.16 -2.27 11.97
CA GLY A 44 -22.36 -1.46 11.73
C GLY A 44 -22.09 -0.16 10.99
N LEU A 45 -21.03 0.57 11.35
CA LEU A 45 -20.64 1.80 10.64
C LEU A 45 -20.33 1.56 9.16
N LYS A 46 -19.78 0.38 8.84
CA LYS A 46 -19.52 -0.05 7.45
C LYS A 46 -20.82 -0.33 6.71
N GLU A 47 -21.74 -1.08 7.32
CA GLU A 47 -23.02 -1.45 6.71
C GLU A 47 -23.87 -0.20 6.40
N PHE A 48 -23.92 0.75 7.33
CA PHE A 48 -24.66 2.01 7.17
C PHE A 48 -23.90 3.09 6.39
N GLN A 49 -22.71 2.78 5.86
CA GLN A 49 -21.88 3.70 5.08
C GLN A 49 -21.65 5.06 5.78
N GLU A 50 -21.43 5.05 7.10
CA GLU A 50 -21.23 6.29 7.84
C GLU A 50 -19.86 6.93 7.54
N PHE A 51 -19.83 8.25 7.36
CA PHE A 51 -18.59 9.02 7.18
C PHE A 51 -17.60 8.87 8.34
N SER A 52 -18.11 8.55 9.54
CA SER A 52 -17.32 8.34 10.74
C SER A 52 -16.52 7.03 10.71
N TYR A 53 -16.85 6.10 9.80
CA TYR A 53 -16.26 4.76 9.69
C TYR A 53 -14.74 4.80 9.62
N ASN A 54 -14.14 5.60 8.73
CA ASN A 54 -12.68 5.62 8.56
C ASN A 54 -11.95 6.10 9.81
N SER A 55 -12.54 7.04 10.56
CA SER A 55 -12.00 7.51 11.85
C SER A 55 -12.14 6.44 12.92
N ALA A 56 -13.28 5.75 12.97
CA ALA A 56 -13.51 4.64 13.86
C ALA A 56 -12.59 3.45 13.57
N LEU A 57 -12.33 3.12 12.30
CA LEU A 57 -11.44 2.06 11.85
C LEU A 57 -10.02 2.28 12.39
N LYS A 58 -9.48 3.50 12.23
CA LYS A 58 -8.15 3.85 12.74
C LYS A 58 -8.05 3.66 14.25
N LYS A 59 -9.06 4.12 14.99
CA LYS A 59 -9.11 3.97 16.44
C LYS A 59 -9.20 2.49 16.81
N THR A 60 -10.16 1.75 16.25
CA THR A 60 -10.37 0.33 16.54
C THR A 60 -9.12 -0.50 16.23
N ALA A 61 -8.46 -0.27 15.09
CA ALA A 61 -7.22 -0.95 14.71
C ALA A 61 -6.03 -0.67 15.65
N ALA A 62 -6.07 0.41 16.43
CA ALA A 62 -5.09 0.70 17.47
C ALA A 62 -5.38 -0.04 18.78
N TYR A 63 -6.66 -0.31 19.07
CA TYR A 63 -7.08 -1.04 20.26
C TYR A 63 -7.09 -2.56 20.08
N THR A 64 -7.11 -3.08 18.86
CA THR A 64 -7.10 -4.53 18.57
C THR A 64 -5.70 -5.13 18.62
N THR A 65 -5.60 -6.38 19.11
CA THR A 65 -4.35 -7.15 19.14
C THR A 65 -3.92 -7.62 17.75
N ASP A 66 -4.84 -8.22 16.98
CA ASP A 66 -4.59 -8.67 15.62
C ASP A 66 -5.50 -7.92 14.62
N ARG A 67 -4.85 -7.21 13.69
CA ARG A 67 -5.53 -6.43 12.64
C ARG A 67 -6.04 -7.32 11.51
N SER A 68 -5.47 -8.50 11.33
CA SER A 68 -5.87 -9.49 10.31
C SER A 68 -7.24 -10.05 10.65
N ILE A 69 -7.44 -10.45 11.91
CA ILE A 69 -8.74 -10.92 12.42
C ILE A 69 -9.79 -9.80 12.35
N LEU A 70 -9.42 -8.57 12.71
CA LEU A 70 -10.32 -7.42 12.56
C LEU A 70 -10.72 -7.20 11.10
N PHE A 71 -9.76 -7.28 10.18
CA PHE A 71 -9.99 -7.11 8.75
C PHE A 71 -10.91 -8.20 8.18
N GLU A 72 -10.66 -9.46 8.55
CA GLU A 72 -11.51 -10.58 8.18
C GLU A 72 -12.93 -10.38 8.72
N PHE A 73 -13.06 -10.02 10.00
CA PHE A 73 -14.35 -9.77 10.66
C PHE A 73 -15.21 -8.69 9.98
N ILE A 74 -14.60 -7.58 9.55
CA ILE A 74 -15.32 -6.49 8.88
C ILE A 74 -15.60 -6.78 7.40
N THR A 75 -14.86 -7.69 6.77
CA THR A 75 -14.96 -7.98 5.34
C THR A 75 -15.81 -9.22 5.06
N SER A 76 -15.85 -10.17 5.98
CA SER A 76 -16.70 -11.36 5.89
C SER A 76 -18.13 -11.07 6.37
N ARG A 77 -19.10 -11.74 5.73
CA ARG A 77 -20.49 -11.71 6.18
C ARG A 77 -20.63 -12.45 7.51
N GLU A 78 -20.11 -13.68 7.54
CA GLU A 78 -20.08 -14.56 8.70
C GLU A 78 -18.65 -14.64 9.25
N PHE A 79 -18.52 -14.63 10.58
CA PHE A 79 -17.24 -14.73 11.27
C PHE A 79 -17.13 -16.10 11.94
N ASN A 80 -16.27 -16.97 11.41
CA ASN A 80 -16.07 -18.32 11.96
C ASN A 80 -14.97 -18.30 13.03
N GLN A 81 -15.37 -18.06 14.27
CA GLN A 81 -14.46 -17.98 15.41
C GLN A 81 -13.61 -19.26 15.61
N ASN A 82 -14.18 -20.43 15.31
CA ASN A 82 -13.51 -21.71 15.55
C ASN A 82 -12.33 -21.92 14.60
N GLN A 83 -12.49 -21.57 13.32
CA GLN A 83 -11.42 -21.71 12.32
C GLN A 83 -10.26 -20.76 12.62
N ILE A 84 -10.57 -19.51 12.96
CA ILE A 84 -9.57 -18.49 13.28
C ILE A 84 -8.78 -18.88 14.53
N ALA A 85 -9.44 -19.41 15.56
CA ALA A 85 -8.77 -19.89 16.76
C ALA A 85 -7.78 -21.04 16.47
N GLN A 86 -8.11 -21.95 15.55
CA GLN A 86 -7.21 -23.01 15.11
C GLN A 86 -6.00 -22.43 14.36
N GLN A 87 -6.22 -21.50 13.43
CA GLN A 87 -5.15 -20.86 12.68
C GLN A 87 -4.18 -20.08 13.57
N ILE A 88 -4.66 -19.33 14.56
CA ILE A 88 -3.80 -18.62 15.52
C ILE A 88 -2.91 -19.61 16.25
N LYS A 89 -3.49 -20.71 16.74
CA LYS A 89 -2.74 -21.74 17.46
C LYS A 89 -1.65 -22.37 16.58
N GLU A 90 -1.96 -22.66 15.32
CA GLU A 90 -0.99 -23.18 14.35
C GLU A 90 0.14 -22.17 14.06
N GLN A 91 -0.21 -20.89 13.91
CA GLN A 91 0.77 -19.83 13.68
C GLN A 91 1.69 -19.62 14.89
N GLU A 92 1.15 -19.64 16.11
CA GLU A 92 1.93 -19.53 17.33
C GLU A 92 2.96 -20.67 17.45
N VAL A 93 2.54 -21.91 17.17
CA VAL A 93 3.44 -23.07 17.15
C VAL A 93 4.53 -22.87 16.09
N LYS A 94 4.14 -22.46 14.87
CA LYS A 94 5.09 -22.22 13.79
C LYS A 94 6.11 -21.15 14.13
N VAL A 95 5.71 -20.06 14.79
CA VAL A 95 6.61 -18.97 15.21
C VAL A 95 7.61 -19.46 16.27
N MET A 96 7.16 -20.30 17.22
CA MET A 96 8.02 -20.89 18.24
C MET A 96 9.10 -21.82 17.66
N ASP A 97 8.79 -22.51 16.55
CA ASP A 97 9.70 -23.42 15.86
C ASP A 97 10.72 -22.72 14.93
N ILE A 98 10.62 -21.39 14.74
CA ILE A 98 11.57 -20.65 13.89
C ILE A 98 12.93 -20.59 14.59
N THR A 99 13.93 -21.23 13.98
CA THR A 99 15.33 -21.10 14.39
C THR A 99 15.86 -19.72 14.03
N VAL A 100 16.16 -18.92 15.05
CA VAL A 100 16.69 -17.56 14.87
C VAL A 100 18.21 -17.64 14.70
N TYR A 101 18.70 -17.29 13.50
CA TYR A 101 20.13 -17.17 13.21
C TYR A 101 20.62 -15.73 13.45
N GLU A 102 21.91 -15.56 13.74
CA GLU A 102 22.52 -14.22 13.87
C GLU A 102 22.46 -13.45 12.54
N PRO A 103 22.25 -12.13 12.58
CA PRO A 103 22.18 -11.31 11.38
C PRO A 103 23.55 -11.24 10.69
N GLU A 104 23.66 -11.86 9.52
CA GLU A 104 24.83 -11.71 8.63
C GLU A 104 24.65 -10.44 7.78
N VAL A 105 25.63 -9.54 7.81
CA VAL A 105 25.62 -8.31 7.00
C VAL A 105 25.95 -8.67 5.54
N VAL A 106 24.91 -8.92 4.76
CA VAL A 106 25.05 -9.14 3.32
C VAL A 106 25.30 -7.80 2.64
N HIS A 107 26.52 -7.58 2.17
CA HIS A 107 26.84 -6.47 1.28
C HIS A 107 26.29 -6.83 -0.11
N GLY A 108 25.06 -6.43 -0.39
CA GLY A 108 24.41 -6.71 -1.66
C GLY A 108 25.05 -5.92 -2.80
N ASN A 109 25.71 -6.62 -3.72
CA ASN A 109 26.01 -6.10 -5.05
C ASN A 109 24.74 -6.17 -5.91
N ALA A 110 23.70 -5.44 -5.52
CA ALA A 110 22.46 -5.35 -6.29
C ALA A 110 22.63 -4.28 -7.37
N SER A 111 23.42 -4.57 -8.40
CA SER A 111 23.24 -3.89 -9.68
C SER A 111 22.23 -4.69 -10.47
N ILE A 112 20.96 -4.25 -10.44
CA ILE A 112 20.06 -4.51 -11.56
C ILE A 112 20.83 -4.08 -12.81
N ASP A 113 20.95 -4.96 -13.81
CA ASP A 113 21.69 -4.65 -15.03
C ASP A 113 21.17 -3.31 -15.58
N ILE A 114 22.08 -2.32 -15.65
CA ILE A 114 21.74 -0.93 -15.97
C ILE A 114 20.97 -0.86 -17.30
N ASN A 115 21.24 -1.79 -18.22
CA ASN A 115 20.57 -1.93 -19.52
C ASN A 115 19.10 -2.37 -19.41
N GLU A 116 18.75 -3.19 -18.43
CA GLU A 116 17.37 -3.63 -18.19
C GLU A 116 16.54 -2.49 -17.57
N ALA A 117 17.10 -1.77 -16.61
CA ALA A 117 16.50 -0.57 -16.04
C ALA A 117 16.34 0.57 -17.07
N ILE A 118 17.30 0.75 -18.00
CA ILE A 118 17.19 1.71 -19.10
C ILE A 118 16.07 1.31 -20.07
N ARG A 119 15.98 0.03 -20.46
CA ARG A 119 14.91 -0.45 -21.35
C ARG A 119 13.52 -0.31 -20.76
N MET A 120 13.34 -0.61 -19.46
CA MET A 120 12.07 -0.36 -18.76
C MET A 120 11.70 1.13 -18.81
N LYS A 121 12.65 2.02 -18.50
CA LYS A 121 12.42 3.48 -18.57
C LYS A 121 12.09 3.99 -19.97
N GLN A 122 12.69 3.41 -21.01
CA GLN A 122 12.48 3.86 -22.39
C GLN A 122 11.09 3.50 -22.91
N TRP A 123 10.61 2.28 -22.62
CA TRP A 123 9.24 1.87 -22.93
C TRP A 123 8.23 2.75 -22.17
N GLU A 124 8.41 2.94 -20.87
CA GLU A 124 7.55 3.80 -20.06
C GLU A 124 7.47 5.22 -20.64
N SER A 125 8.61 5.79 -21.06
CA SER A 125 8.68 7.11 -21.69
C SER A 125 7.90 7.19 -23.01
N ASP A 126 8.02 6.20 -23.89
CA ASP A 126 7.34 6.20 -25.19
C ASP A 126 5.80 6.13 -25.03
N ARG A 127 5.32 5.44 -23.99
CA ARG A 127 3.88 5.39 -23.67
C ARG A 127 3.35 6.71 -23.09
N VAL A 128 4.16 7.43 -22.30
CA VAL A 128 3.77 8.72 -21.68
C VAL A 128 3.59 9.83 -22.72
N MET A 129 4.30 9.74 -23.85
CA MET A 129 4.32 10.78 -24.88
C MET A 129 3.09 10.77 -25.80
N ASP A 130 2.19 9.80 -25.68
CA ASP A 130 0.93 9.79 -26.42
C ASP A 130 -0.05 10.84 -25.82
N PRO A 131 -0.40 11.92 -26.54
CA PRO A 131 -1.34 12.92 -26.06
C PRO A 131 -2.72 12.33 -25.74
N ALA A 132 -3.11 11.25 -26.44
CA ALA A 132 -4.39 10.58 -26.25
C ALA A 132 -4.44 9.72 -24.97
N LEU A 133 -3.32 9.49 -24.29
CA LEU A 133 -3.28 8.72 -23.04
C LEU A 133 -4.11 9.35 -21.92
N PHE A 134 -4.25 10.68 -21.95
CA PHE A 134 -4.99 11.45 -20.95
C PHE A 134 -6.38 11.87 -21.41
N GLU A 135 -6.73 11.60 -22.68
CA GLU A 135 -8.03 11.92 -23.26
C GLU A 135 -8.92 10.67 -23.29
N ARG A 136 -10.19 10.84 -22.93
CA ARG A 136 -11.17 9.75 -22.99
C ARG A 136 -11.42 9.40 -24.45
N VAL A 137 -11.27 8.12 -24.81
CA VAL A 137 -11.75 7.62 -26.09
C VAL A 137 -13.27 7.77 -26.11
N GLU A 138 -13.77 8.79 -26.82
CA GLU A 138 -15.20 9.06 -26.94
C GLU A 138 -15.88 7.89 -27.66
N ARG A 139 -16.69 7.13 -26.92
CA ARG A 139 -17.62 6.17 -27.52
C ARG A 139 -18.93 6.92 -27.84
N PRO A 140 -19.59 6.64 -28.97
CA PRO A 140 -20.71 7.42 -29.49
C PRO A 140 -21.97 7.44 -28.59
N GLU A 141 -21.98 6.76 -27.44
CA GLU A 141 -23.10 6.78 -26.50
C GLU A 141 -23.01 7.87 -25.41
N ASP A 142 -21.87 8.55 -25.28
CA ASP A 142 -21.60 9.49 -24.17
C ASP A 142 -22.09 10.94 -24.43
N VAL A 143 -22.54 11.26 -25.64
CA VAL A 143 -22.92 12.65 -26.02
C VAL A 143 -24.31 13.07 -25.47
N ALA A 144 -25.05 12.15 -24.85
CA ALA A 144 -26.43 12.38 -24.44
C ALA A 144 -26.63 12.77 -22.95
N SER A 145 -25.58 12.82 -22.11
CA SER A 145 -25.72 13.02 -20.66
C SER A 145 -25.08 14.32 -20.12
N GLU A 146 -24.81 15.30 -20.97
CA GLU A 146 -24.38 16.62 -20.50
C GLU A 146 -25.59 17.52 -20.20
N LYS A 147 -26.25 17.25 -19.07
CA LYS A 147 -27.01 18.19 -18.23
C LYS A 147 -27.58 17.42 -17.04
N GLU A 148 -27.00 17.61 -15.85
CA GLU A 148 -27.70 18.01 -14.62
C GLU A 148 -26.89 17.80 -13.31
N THR A 149 -26.92 18.85 -12.48
CA THR A 149 -26.88 18.92 -11.00
C THR A 149 -25.58 18.72 -10.19
N LYS A 150 -25.38 19.71 -9.31
CA LYS A 150 -24.32 19.91 -8.29
C LYS A 150 -24.18 18.79 -7.24
N THR A 151 -25.17 17.90 -7.14
CA THR A 151 -25.17 16.74 -6.22
C THR A 151 -24.51 15.50 -6.84
N ALA A 152 -24.43 15.42 -8.18
CA ALA A 152 -23.92 14.23 -8.88
C ALA A 152 -22.38 14.09 -8.84
N SER A 153 -21.63 15.17 -8.64
CA SER A 153 -20.15 15.15 -8.60
C SER A 153 -19.57 14.66 -7.28
N GLU A 154 -20.24 14.91 -6.15
CA GLU A 154 -19.80 14.40 -4.85
C GLU A 154 -20.14 12.90 -4.71
N ASP A 155 -21.32 12.51 -5.21
CA ASP A 155 -21.76 11.12 -5.25
C ASP A 155 -20.94 10.25 -6.19
N SER A 156 -20.48 10.79 -7.34
CA SER A 156 -19.62 10.07 -8.29
C SER A 156 -18.21 9.82 -7.78
N LEU A 157 -17.71 10.70 -6.90
CA LEU A 157 -16.42 10.56 -6.23
C LEU A 157 -16.51 9.73 -4.95
N GLY A 158 -17.73 9.43 -4.47
CA GLY A 158 -17.96 8.61 -3.29
C GLY A 158 -17.39 9.21 -2.00
N ILE A 159 -17.35 10.54 -1.91
CA ILE A 159 -16.74 11.28 -0.79
C ILE A 159 -17.47 10.94 0.50
N GLY A 160 -16.72 10.59 1.55
CA GLY A 160 -17.26 10.23 2.85
C GLY A 160 -17.84 8.81 2.93
N LYS A 161 -17.88 8.04 1.83
CA LYS A 161 -18.20 6.61 1.92
C LYS A 161 -16.98 5.85 2.48
N PRO A 162 -17.20 4.80 3.31
CA PRO A 162 -16.15 3.85 3.66
C PRO A 162 -15.30 3.42 2.46
N LEU A 163 -13.99 3.34 2.65
CA LEU A 163 -13.13 2.72 1.65
C LEU A 163 -13.50 1.24 1.51
N GLU A 164 -13.76 0.81 0.28
CA GLU A 164 -13.96 -0.59 -0.01
C GLU A 164 -12.63 -1.33 0.04
N PHE A 165 -12.64 -2.49 0.68
CA PHE A 165 -11.51 -3.40 0.73
C PHE A 165 -11.99 -4.76 0.22
N ASN A 166 -11.28 -5.33 -0.74
CA ASN A 166 -11.58 -6.67 -1.22
C ASN A 166 -10.72 -7.70 -0.49
N ASN A 167 -11.27 -8.87 -0.15
CA ASN A 167 -10.47 -10.00 0.33
C ASN A 167 -9.44 -10.47 -0.72
N LYS A 168 -9.65 -10.17 -2.00
CA LYS A 168 -8.68 -10.43 -3.09
C LYS A 168 -7.55 -9.39 -3.14
N GLU A 169 -7.72 -8.24 -2.51
CA GLU A 169 -6.64 -7.28 -2.25
C GLU A 169 -5.83 -7.76 -1.02
N ALA A 170 -5.47 -9.05 -1.01
CA ALA A 170 -4.73 -9.70 0.06
C ALA A 170 -3.23 -9.63 -0.20
N HIS A 171 -2.71 -8.43 -0.45
CA HIS A 171 -1.36 -8.16 -0.02
C HIS A 171 -1.47 -7.08 1.03
N SER A 172 -1.63 -7.50 2.29
CA SER A 172 -1.40 -6.57 3.40
C SER A 172 0.01 -5.99 3.24
N PHE A 173 0.26 -4.76 3.69
CA PHE A 173 1.60 -4.15 3.62
C PHE A 173 2.71 -5.11 4.12
N SER A 174 2.39 -5.91 5.13
CA SER A 174 3.21 -6.98 5.69
C SER A 174 3.48 -8.15 4.73
N GLU A 175 2.53 -8.49 3.86
CA GLU A 175 2.68 -9.53 2.83
C GLU A 175 3.40 -8.99 1.59
N TRP A 176 3.24 -7.71 1.28
CA TRP A 176 4.07 -7.00 0.30
C TRP A 176 5.53 -6.89 0.77
N LEU A 177 5.76 -6.72 2.08
CA LEU A 177 7.08 -6.88 2.69
C LEU A 177 7.62 -8.33 2.62
N LYS A 178 6.76 -9.35 2.59
CA LYS A 178 7.18 -10.76 2.39
C LYS A 178 7.51 -11.07 0.92
N LEU A 179 6.78 -10.48 -0.03
CA LEU A 179 7.09 -10.58 -1.45
C LEU A 179 8.40 -9.88 -1.82
N THR A 180 8.78 -8.85 -1.05
CA THR A 180 10.10 -8.20 -1.15
C THR A 180 11.17 -8.86 -0.29
N SER A 181 10.80 -9.68 0.71
CA SER A 181 11.77 -10.50 1.44
C SER A 181 12.30 -11.56 0.49
N ALA A 182 13.54 -11.38 0.05
CA ALA A 182 14.23 -12.33 -0.81
C ALA A 182 14.17 -13.74 -0.16
N GLN A 183 13.92 -14.77 -0.98
CA GLN A 183 14.05 -16.15 -0.53
C GLN A 183 15.44 -16.35 0.09
N PRO A 184 15.56 -17.07 1.23
CA PRO A 184 16.85 -17.43 1.77
C PRO A 184 17.66 -18.12 0.67
N ILE A 185 18.81 -17.55 0.32
CA ILE A 185 19.71 -18.16 -0.65
C ILE A 185 20.19 -19.47 -0.02
N GLU A 186 19.82 -20.61 -0.61
CA GLU A 186 20.45 -21.90 -0.32
C GLU A 186 21.91 -21.81 -0.77
N ARG A 187 22.77 -21.40 0.16
CA ARG A 187 24.21 -21.32 -0.05
C ARG A 187 24.78 -22.73 0.05
N GLU A 188 24.73 -23.48 -1.05
CA GLU A 188 25.69 -24.56 -1.23
C GLU A 188 27.07 -23.91 -1.28
N GLU A 189 27.95 -24.29 -0.34
CA GLU A 189 29.37 -23.89 -0.36
C GLU A 189 30.02 -24.42 -1.64
N LYS A 190 29.92 -23.68 -2.75
CA LYS A 190 30.81 -23.89 -3.89
C LYS A 190 32.21 -23.46 -3.47
N LYS A 191 32.97 -24.40 -2.90
CA LYS A 191 34.41 -24.31 -2.81
C LYS A 191 34.94 -24.18 -4.23
N TYR A 192 35.28 -22.95 -4.62
CA TYR A 192 36.10 -22.74 -5.80
C TYR A 192 37.50 -23.30 -5.48
N ASP A 193 37.81 -24.47 -6.03
CA ASP A 193 39.20 -24.92 -6.14
C ASP A 193 39.91 -23.98 -7.14
N GLU A 194 40.33 -22.81 -6.65
CA GLU A 194 41.26 -21.97 -7.37
C GLU A 194 42.57 -22.76 -7.54
N SER A 195 42.92 -23.10 -8.78
CA SER A 195 44.21 -23.69 -9.09
C SER A 195 45.34 -22.79 -8.58
N ASN A 196 46.36 -23.38 -7.96
CA ASN A 196 47.49 -22.63 -7.35
C ASN A 196 48.14 -21.61 -8.31
N GLU A 197 48.14 -21.86 -9.62
CA GLU A 197 48.64 -20.92 -10.64
C GLU A 197 47.87 -19.60 -10.68
N SER A 198 46.55 -19.63 -10.51
CA SER A 198 45.72 -18.41 -10.56
C SER A 198 45.98 -17.50 -9.35
N ARG A 199 46.28 -18.09 -8.19
CA ARG A 199 46.70 -17.34 -6.99
C ARG A 199 48.08 -16.73 -7.17
N LEU A 200 49.04 -17.49 -7.71
CA LEU A 200 50.41 -17.01 -7.93
C LEU A 200 50.44 -15.78 -8.85
N ARG A 201 49.67 -15.78 -9.94
CA ARG A 201 49.57 -14.60 -10.83
C ARG A 201 48.96 -13.38 -10.13
N LYS A 202 47.97 -13.58 -9.25
CA LYS A 202 47.39 -12.50 -8.44
C LYS A 202 48.42 -11.94 -7.46
N PHE A 203 49.25 -12.80 -6.84
CA PHE A 203 50.33 -12.36 -5.95
C PHE A 203 51.43 -11.59 -6.70
N GLU A 204 51.81 -12.02 -7.90
CA GLU A 204 52.76 -11.28 -8.75
C GLU A 204 52.24 -9.88 -9.11
N LEU A 205 50.97 -9.76 -9.48
CA LEU A 205 50.32 -8.47 -9.74
C LEU A 205 50.30 -7.55 -8.51
N ILE A 206 50.14 -8.12 -7.31
CA ILE A 206 50.18 -7.37 -6.04
C ILE A 206 51.61 -6.89 -5.75
N GLU A 207 52.62 -7.74 -5.92
CA GLU A 207 54.04 -7.37 -5.77
C GLU A 207 54.45 -6.27 -6.77
N GLU A 208 54.01 -6.40 -8.02
CA GLU A 208 54.24 -5.38 -9.05
C GLU A 208 53.55 -4.05 -8.70
N PHE A 209 52.38 -4.10 -8.08
CA PHE A 209 51.67 -2.92 -7.61
C PHE A 209 52.36 -2.23 -6.42
N ILE A 210 52.79 -3.00 -5.41
CA ILE A 210 53.49 -2.49 -4.22
C ILE A 210 54.84 -1.89 -4.62
N SER A 211 55.58 -2.53 -5.53
CA SER A 211 56.88 -2.03 -6.01
C SER A 211 56.74 -0.74 -6.83
N LYS A 212 55.69 -0.61 -7.65
CA LYS A 212 55.44 0.60 -8.45
C LYS A 212 54.92 1.79 -7.63
N ASN A 213 54.41 1.55 -6.42
CA ASN A 213 53.98 2.55 -5.44
C ASN A 213 53.26 3.77 -6.08
N PRO A 214 52.23 3.56 -6.93
CA PRO A 214 51.63 4.64 -7.69
C PRO A 214 50.88 5.60 -6.78
N LYS A 215 51.31 6.87 -6.74
CA LYS A 215 50.59 7.93 -6.02
C LYS A 215 49.40 8.41 -6.85
N ILE A 216 48.19 8.07 -6.41
CA ILE A 216 46.95 8.59 -6.98
C ILE A 216 46.81 10.06 -6.55
N LYS A 217 46.84 10.99 -7.52
CA LYS A 217 46.42 12.38 -7.26
C LYS A 217 44.90 12.38 -7.12
N PRO A 218 44.31 12.98 -6.07
CA PRO A 218 42.86 13.12 -5.97
C PRO A 218 42.35 13.82 -7.23
N GLY A 219 41.51 13.15 -8.00
CA GLY A 219 40.76 13.80 -9.08
C GLY A 219 39.86 14.88 -8.49
N GLU A 220 39.62 15.96 -9.23
CA GLU A 220 38.70 17.01 -8.79
C GLU A 220 37.38 16.39 -8.33
N THR A 221 36.91 16.85 -7.16
CA THR A 221 35.73 16.30 -6.51
C THR A 221 34.56 16.41 -7.47
N THR A 222 34.10 15.29 -8.00
CA THR A 222 32.85 15.25 -8.75
C THR A 222 31.78 15.79 -7.82
N ARG A 223 31.01 16.77 -8.28
CA ARG A 223 29.95 17.42 -7.49
C ARG A 223 29.13 16.33 -6.82
N LYS A 224 29.13 16.29 -5.48
CA LYS A 224 28.22 15.42 -4.72
C LYS A 224 26.81 15.84 -5.11
N GLY A 225 26.16 15.08 -6.00
CA GLY A 225 24.75 15.30 -6.29
C GLY A 225 23.97 15.24 -4.98
N ASN A 226 22.95 16.09 -4.84
CA ASN A 226 22.08 16.07 -3.66
C ASN A 226 21.35 14.72 -3.63
N LEU A 227 21.86 13.76 -2.85
CA LEU A 227 21.23 12.47 -2.62
C LEU A 227 19.79 12.62 -2.06
N ALA A 228 19.52 13.77 -1.41
CA ALA A 228 18.19 14.16 -0.95
C ALA A 228 17.16 14.28 -2.10
N GLU A 229 17.55 14.76 -3.28
CA GLU A 229 16.62 14.91 -4.41
C GLU A 229 16.18 13.54 -4.98
N GLN A 230 17.06 12.55 -4.94
CA GLN A 230 16.72 11.17 -5.33
C GLN A 230 15.72 10.52 -4.37
N SER A 231 15.72 10.92 -3.10
CA SER A 231 14.75 10.43 -2.12
C SER A 231 13.33 10.98 -2.36
N ILE A 232 13.20 12.18 -2.92
CA ILE A 232 11.89 12.80 -3.23
C ILE A 232 11.24 12.07 -4.42
N SER A 233 12.05 11.71 -5.43
CA SER A 233 11.58 10.93 -6.59
C SER A 233 11.02 9.55 -6.19
N SER A 234 11.52 8.95 -5.10
CA SER A 234 11.01 7.66 -4.62
C SER A 234 9.52 7.70 -4.20
N GLN A 235 8.98 8.88 -3.84
CA GLN A 235 7.60 9.01 -3.40
C GLN A 235 6.59 8.84 -4.55
N GLU A 236 6.98 9.17 -5.78
CA GLU A 236 6.14 8.98 -6.97
C GLU A 236 5.93 7.49 -7.28
N SER A 237 6.93 6.66 -6.95
CA SER A 237 6.84 5.21 -7.06
C SER A 237 5.77 4.60 -6.13
N LEU A 238 5.38 5.27 -5.04
CA LEU A 238 4.43 4.71 -4.05
C LEU A 238 2.96 5.11 -4.29
N MET A 239 2.63 5.82 -5.36
CA MET A 239 1.24 6.25 -5.60
C MET A 239 0.32 5.07 -5.93
N THR A 240 -0.77 4.92 -5.17
CA THR A 240 -1.83 3.89 -5.31
C THR A 240 -3.21 4.52 -5.37
N GLU A 241 -4.21 3.81 -5.92
CA GLU A 241 -5.59 4.29 -6.04
C GLU A 241 -6.19 4.72 -4.68
N THR A 242 -5.93 3.92 -3.64
CA THR A 242 -6.35 4.20 -2.26
C THR A 242 -5.70 5.46 -1.71
N LEU A 243 -4.40 5.67 -1.99
CA LEU A 243 -3.70 6.88 -1.57
C LEU A 243 -4.27 8.13 -2.25
N ALA A 244 -4.62 8.03 -3.53
CA ALA A 244 -5.28 9.12 -4.27
C ALA A 244 -6.64 9.48 -3.66
N LYS A 245 -7.46 8.48 -3.32
CA LYS A 245 -8.74 8.69 -2.59
C LYS A 245 -8.51 9.34 -1.22
N VAL A 246 -7.48 8.93 -0.48
CA VAL A 246 -7.14 9.53 0.81
C VAL A 246 -6.76 11.02 0.66
N TYR A 247 -6.03 11.40 -0.40
CA TYR A 247 -5.75 12.81 -0.66
C TYR A 247 -7.02 13.62 -0.96
N LEU A 248 -7.98 13.02 -1.67
CA LEU A 248 -9.28 13.62 -1.95
C LEU A 248 -10.07 13.86 -0.65
N GLU A 249 -10.15 12.87 0.24
CA GLU A 249 -10.77 12.98 1.57
C GLU A 249 -10.11 14.07 2.43
N GLN A 250 -8.80 14.26 2.27
CA GLN A 250 -8.05 15.33 2.94
C GLN A 250 -8.22 16.72 2.30
N LYS A 251 -9.04 16.84 1.24
CA LYS A 251 -9.20 18.04 0.41
C LYS A 251 -7.92 18.51 -0.27
N ASN A 252 -6.93 17.62 -0.44
CA ASN A 252 -5.68 17.93 -1.12
C ASN A 252 -5.78 17.57 -2.61
N TYR A 253 -6.55 18.37 -3.36
CA TYR A 253 -6.86 18.11 -4.76
C TYR A 253 -5.61 18.04 -5.65
N LYS A 254 -4.61 18.89 -5.41
CA LYS A 254 -3.36 18.92 -6.20
C LYS A 254 -2.61 17.58 -6.13
N LYS A 255 -2.45 17.03 -4.93
CA LYS A 255 -1.79 15.73 -4.74
C LYS A 255 -2.64 14.57 -5.25
N ALA A 256 -3.97 14.64 -5.10
CA ALA A 256 -4.88 13.64 -5.65
C ALA A 256 -4.77 13.56 -7.18
N ILE A 257 -4.80 14.71 -7.87
CA ILE A 257 -4.62 14.78 -9.34
C ILE A 257 -3.25 14.23 -9.75
N GLN A 258 -2.18 14.60 -9.04
CA GLN A 258 -0.84 14.08 -9.32
C GLN A 258 -0.78 12.56 -9.16
N ALA A 259 -1.38 12.02 -8.09
CA ALA A 259 -1.44 10.58 -7.86
C ALA A 259 -2.21 9.85 -8.98
N TYR A 260 -3.37 10.36 -9.41
CA TYR A 260 -4.12 9.79 -10.54
C TYR A 260 -3.34 9.88 -11.86
N LYS A 261 -2.63 10.97 -12.13
CA LYS A 261 -1.75 11.08 -13.30
C LYS A 261 -0.65 10.03 -13.28
N ILE A 262 0.01 9.82 -12.15
CA ILE A 262 1.03 8.77 -12.01
C ILE A 262 0.41 7.37 -12.19
N LEU A 263 -0.83 7.15 -11.71
CA LEU A 263 -1.53 5.88 -11.89
C LEU A 263 -1.93 5.61 -13.34
N ILE A 264 -2.27 6.64 -14.13
CA ILE A 264 -2.49 6.52 -15.59
C ILE A 264 -1.21 6.01 -16.26
N LEU A 265 -0.05 6.56 -15.88
CA LEU A 265 1.24 6.14 -16.44
C LEU A 265 1.57 4.69 -16.10
N LYS A 266 1.25 4.26 -14.87
CA LYS A 266 1.50 2.89 -14.41
C LYS A 266 0.52 1.87 -14.96
N ASN A 267 -0.76 2.23 -15.08
CA ASN A 267 -1.86 1.34 -15.45
C ASN A 267 -2.66 1.93 -16.62
N PRO A 268 -2.11 1.95 -17.84
CA PRO A 268 -2.74 2.60 -19.00
C PRO A 268 -4.09 1.98 -19.38
N GLU A 269 -4.35 0.71 -19.02
CA GLU A 269 -5.64 0.04 -19.25
C GLU A 269 -6.81 0.70 -18.50
N LYS A 270 -6.53 1.32 -17.35
CA LYS A 270 -7.51 2.04 -16.53
C LYS A 270 -7.47 3.56 -16.75
N SER A 271 -6.76 4.04 -17.76
CA SER A 271 -6.58 5.47 -18.07
C SER A 271 -7.89 6.25 -18.10
N GLY A 272 -8.91 5.73 -18.78
CA GLY A 272 -10.23 6.38 -18.87
C GLY A 272 -10.92 6.57 -17.51
N PHE A 273 -10.84 5.56 -16.62
CA PHE A 273 -11.39 5.67 -15.28
C PHE A 273 -10.70 6.78 -14.47
N PHE A 274 -9.37 6.85 -14.53
CA PHE A 274 -8.62 7.89 -13.82
C PHE A 274 -8.83 9.28 -14.41
N ALA A 275 -8.99 9.40 -15.74
CA ALA A 275 -9.32 10.66 -16.39
C ALA A 275 -10.69 11.19 -15.92
N ASP A 276 -11.70 10.32 -15.79
CA ASP A 276 -13.01 10.70 -15.24
C ASP A 276 -12.91 11.18 -13.78
N GLN A 277 -12.09 10.51 -12.95
CA GLN A 277 -11.82 10.94 -11.56
C GLN A 277 -11.14 12.30 -11.50
N ILE A 278 -10.13 12.56 -12.35
CA ILE A 278 -9.46 13.86 -12.43
C ILE A 278 -10.46 14.96 -12.82
N ARG A 279 -11.29 14.74 -13.85
CA ARG A 279 -12.32 15.70 -14.29
C ARG A 279 -13.32 16.01 -13.18
N ALA A 280 -13.74 14.99 -12.42
CA ALA A 280 -14.66 15.18 -11.30
C ALA A 280 -14.01 16.00 -10.17
N ILE A 281 -12.72 15.77 -9.87
CA ILE A 281 -11.96 16.54 -8.88
C ILE A 281 -11.77 18.00 -9.33
N GLU A 282 -11.47 18.24 -10.62
CA GLU A 282 -11.32 19.58 -11.17
C GLU A 282 -12.64 20.36 -11.07
N LYS A 283 -13.77 19.74 -11.44
CA LYS A 283 -15.11 20.34 -11.23
C LYS A 283 -15.39 20.67 -9.76
N LEU A 284 -14.99 19.80 -8.83
CA LEU A 284 -15.10 20.08 -7.39
C LEU A 284 -14.19 21.21 -6.92
N GLN A 285 -13.01 21.35 -7.51
CA GLN A 285 -12.08 22.42 -7.17
C GLN A 285 -12.61 23.77 -7.65
N ASP A 286 -13.17 23.82 -8.86
CA ASP A 286 -13.74 25.04 -9.44
C ASP A 286 -14.96 25.50 -8.63
N THR A 287 -15.86 24.56 -8.27
CA THR A 287 -17.05 24.87 -7.45
C THR A 287 -16.74 25.29 -6.01
N ASN A 288 -15.60 24.88 -5.42
CA ASN A 288 -15.18 25.32 -4.09
C ASN A 288 -14.42 26.66 -4.08
N ASN A 289 -13.91 27.09 -5.24
CA ASN A 289 -13.21 28.36 -5.41
C ASN A 289 -14.14 29.51 -5.84
N GLU A 290 -15.35 29.20 -6.32
CA GLU A 290 -16.46 30.14 -6.55
C GLU A 290 -17.21 30.46 -5.25
#